data_AF-A0A1G3USD8-F1
#
_entry.id   AF-A0A1G3USD8-F1
#
_cell.length_a   1.000
_cell.length_b   1.000
_cell.length_c   1.000
_cell.angle_alpha   90.00
_cell.angle_beta   90.00
_cell.angle_gamma   90.00
#
_symmetry.space_group_name_H-M   'P 1'
#
loop_
_entity.id
_entity.type
_entity.pdbx_description
1 polymer ?
#
loop_
_entity_poly.entity_id
_entity_poly.type
_entity_poly.pdbx_seq_one_letter_code
_entity_poly.pdbx_strand_id
1 'polypeptide(L)'
;MVNFIKRDKDDIYAKPLLGFFFKNQKFLLSLKIAVSALFVYALYFGFAHTGKENTFTTAVFWGIFWSLFMVTTLPTFGRIFCGICPHGFMGKYITKYGLKKTMPKWMQNRYIGVMLLVFGWWGVYYMFPGLFRTAQGTAILFTVMTLIAFVVYFLYKDMSYCKYICPIGTLTRAYSKLSFTWLGTYKSACDECRTFECATACPYNLKPFTFDNRNSMTDCTLCMDCSSACEAVSFKFKKPSFSLFSKLQVLKAEVWAFILILASISISMSFHHGIGRSNAADIMIWSKTAEFLKNYINFGSIDAVGLFAFIYALIFTISAALIGMFIAAKILKKDFNTTFYDLGYSYAPLFILGSIAHSLEMFFLKGYEHITEGFAYGFGFTLDVAPLANRGDSWLHLFGLLKWVAIIWALIILYKRVKLLNVTKLRKIVAFPFAASLIIFFLSIDIYTGYIFKTYGKASSGHANHGGGEKLFQGVPAEAATILQSGKNKNSCTTCGMELAKSYKANHVAKQNDEIKQFCSMHCLAQEMSINKTQLEDIQTVDTKSLKFINAKEAYYVLG
;
A
#
# COMPACT_ATOMS: atom_id res chain seq x y z
N MET A 1 -26.32 26.82 21.71
CA MET A 1 -24.92 27.03 21.36
C MET A 1 -24.04 26.84 22.59
N VAL A 2 -23.12 25.87 22.57
CA VAL A 2 -22.11 25.71 23.63
C VAL A 2 -20.86 26.46 23.18
N ASN A 3 -20.61 27.60 23.82
CA ASN A 3 -19.54 28.53 23.46
C ASN A 3 -18.27 28.36 24.29
N PHE A 4 -18.35 27.61 25.39
CA PHE A 4 -17.21 27.33 26.25
C PHE A 4 -17.35 25.96 26.89
N ILE A 5 -16.22 25.26 27.02
CA ILE A 5 -16.12 24.06 27.82
C ILE A 5 -14.73 23.95 28.44
N LYS A 6 -14.68 23.51 29.70
CA LYS A 6 -13.42 23.13 30.33
C LYS A 6 -12.97 21.80 29.72
N ARG A 7 -11.92 21.84 28.89
CA ARG A 7 -11.41 20.67 28.18
C ARG A 7 -10.58 19.77 29.09
N ASP A 8 -10.61 18.48 28.79
CA ASP A 8 -9.85 17.46 29.50
C ASP A 8 -8.38 17.49 29.06
N LYS A 9 -7.47 16.98 29.89
CA LYS A 9 -6.04 16.92 29.56
C LYS A 9 -5.75 16.02 28.33
N ASP A 10 -6.60 15.04 28.07
CA ASP A 10 -6.51 14.13 26.92
C ASP A 10 -7.19 14.67 25.66
N ASP A 11 -7.86 15.84 25.72
CA ASP A 11 -8.43 16.52 24.55
C ASP A 11 -7.33 17.26 23.78
N ILE A 12 -7.15 16.87 22.52
CA ILE A 12 -6.18 17.41 21.57
C ILE A 12 -6.41 18.90 21.37
N TYR A 13 -7.67 19.36 21.39
CA TYR A 13 -8.02 20.76 21.26
C TYR A 13 -7.56 21.64 22.43
N ALA A 14 -7.29 21.05 23.60
CA ALA A 14 -6.79 21.78 24.76
C ALA A 14 -5.30 22.12 24.67
N LYS A 15 -4.55 21.42 23.80
CA LYS A 15 -3.10 21.60 23.64
C LYS A 15 -2.84 22.74 22.64
N PRO A 16 -2.04 23.77 22.94
CA PRO A 16 -1.89 24.94 22.06
C PRO A 16 -1.50 24.59 20.61
N LEU A 17 -0.45 23.77 20.45
CA LEU A 17 0.05 23.39 19.13
C LEU A 17 -0.92 22.50 18.35
N LEU A 18 -1.45 21.45 18.98
CA LEU A 18 -2.37 20.53 18.30
C LEU A 18 -3.76 21.16 18.08
N GLY A 19 -4.20 22.01 19.01
CA GLY A 19 -5.40 22.83 18.88
C GLY A 19 -5.29 23.78 17.69
N PHE A 20 -4.12 24.39 17.45
CA PHE A 20 -3.89 25.16 16.22
C PHE A 20 -4.11 24.29 14.97
N PHE A 21 -3.48 23.12 14.87
CA PHE A 21 -3.58 22.28 13.67
C PHE A 21 -4.98 21.70 13.41
N PHE A 22 -5.74 21.35 14.46
CA PHE A 22 -7.00 20.63 14.31
C PHE A 22 -8.27 21.48 14.55
N LYS A 23 -8.15 22.65 15.21
CA LYS A 23 -9.30 23.51 15.52
C LYS A 23 -9.31 24.79 14.69
N ASN A 24 -8.15 25.31 14.28
CA ASN A 24 -8.06 26.55 13.50
C ASN A 24 -8.60 26.32 12.06
N GLN A 25 -9.77 26.87 11.78
CA GLN A 25 -10.43 26.70 10.48
C GLN A 25 -9.67 27.38 9.34
N LYS A 26 -8.97 28.50 9.59
CA LYS A 26 -8.16 29.15 8.57
C LYS A 26 -7.00 28.25 8.16
N PHE A 27 -6.29 27.69 9.13
CA PHE A 27 -5.22 26.72 8.86
C PHE A 27 -5.73 25.49 8.10
N LEU A 28 -6.82 24.87 8.58
CA LEU A 28 -7.41 23.70 7.92
C LEU A 28 -7.87 24.00 6.49
N LEU A 29 -8.43 25.19 6.25
CA LEU A 29 -8.82 25.62 4.91
C LEU A 29 -7.60 25.82 4.01
N SER A 30 -6.57 26.52 4.48
CA SER A 30 -5.32 26.70 3.73
C SER A 30 -4.66 25.38 3.38
N LEU A 31 -4.64 24.42 4.32
CA LEU A 31 -4.11 23.08 4.09
C LEU A 31 -4.91 22.32 3.02
N LYS A 32 -6.25 22.37 3.08
CA LYS A 32 -7.13 21.75 2.06
C LYS A 32 -6.92 22.34 0.68
N ILE A 33 -6.74 23.67 0.58
CA ILE A 33 -6.45 24.36 -0.67
C ILE A 33 -5.08 23.94 -1.20
N ALA A 34 -4.03 23.95 -0.37
CA ALA A 34 -2.69 23.56 -0.76
C ALA A 34 -2.62 22.10 -1.27
N VAL A 35 -3.25 21.17 -0.55
CA VAL A 35 -3.31 19.74 -0.96
C VAL A 35 -4.09 19.58 -2.27
N SER A 36 -5.16 20.35 -2.46
CA SER A 36 -5.96 20.32 -3.69
C SER A 36 -5.21 20.95 -4.88
N ALA A 37 -4.48 22.05 -4.67
CA ALA A 37 -3.62 22.66 -5.69
C ALA A 37 -2.50 21.69 -6.11
N LEU A 38 -1.83 21.05 -5.15
CA LEU A 38 -0.81 20.03 -5.42
C LEU A 38 -1.38 18.85 -6.22
N PHE A 39 -2.59 18.39 -5.86
CA PHE A 39 -3.27 17.31 -6.58
C PHE A 39 -3.57 17.69 -8.03
N VAL A 40 -4.14 18.87 -8.27
CA VAL A 40 -4.43 19.36 -9.63
C VAL A 40 -3.15 19.55 -10.43
N TYR A 41 -2.10 20.09 -9.79
CA TYR A 41 -0.80 20.24 -10.42
C TYR A 41 -0.19 18.90 -10.83
N ALA A 42 -0.24 17.89 -9.95
CA ALA A 42 0.26 16.55 -10.26
C ALA A 42 -0.52 15.86 -11.40
N LEU A 43 -1.83 16.12 -11.51
CA LEU A 43 -2.64 15.65 -12.64
C LEU A 43 -2.23 16.34 -13.94
N TYR A 44 -2.16 17.68 -13.95
CA TYR A 44 -1.70 18.45 -15.10
C TYR A 44 -0.33 17.98 -15.56
N PHE A 45 0.61 17.86 -14.62
CA PHE A 45 1.98 17.45 -14.91
C PHE A 45 2.05 16.04 -15.51
N GLY A 46 1.19 15.11 -15.04
CA GLY A 46 1.11 13.74 -15.57
C GLY A 46 0.57 13.65 -17.00
N PHE A 47 -0.22 14.62 -17.45
CA PHE A 47 -0.66 14.72 -18.83
C PHE A 47 0.30 15.53 -19.72
N ALA A 48 0.93 16.58 -19.16
CA ALA A 48 1.85 17.43 -19.89
C ALA A 48 3.23 16.76 -20.13
N HIS A 49 3.69 15.92 -19.21
CA HIS A 49 4.98 15.25 -19.27
C HIS A 49 4.79 13.73 -19.17
N THR A 50 4.56 13.07 -20.30
CA THR A 50 4.23 11.64 -20.35
C THR A 50 5.46 10.72 -20.37
N GLY A 51 6.67 11.28 -20.48
CA GLY A 51 7.91 10.50 -20.50
C GLY A 51 8.24 9.85 -19.16
N LYS A 52 9.21 8.94 -19.18
CA LYS A 52 9.59 8.11 -18.02
C LYS A 52 10.31 8.93 -16.94
N GLU A 53 10.86 10.08 -17.32
CA GLU A 53 11.50 11.06 -16.46
C GLU A 53 10.52 11.78 -15.52
N ASN A 54 9.21 11.75 -15.80
CA ASN A 54 8.21 12.30 -14.89
C ASN A 54 8.01 11.40 -13.66
N THR A 55 8.82 11.66 -12.64
CA THR A 55 8.71 11.06 -11.31
C THR A 55 7.80 11.85 -10.38
N PHE A 56 7.50 13.13 -10.67
CA PHE A 56 6.67 14.00 -9.82
C PHE A 56 5.26 13.45 -9.61
N THR A 57 4.56 13.09 -10.68
CA THR A 57 3.17 12.61 -10.59
C THR A 57 3.10 11.34 -9.74
N THR A 58 4.00 10.39 -9.97
CA THR A 58 4.05 9.13 -9.19
C THR A 58 4.54 9.37 -7.76
N ALA A 59 5.43 10.33 -7.53
CA ALA A 59 5.86 10.74 -6.19
C ALA A 59 4.71 11.30 -5.35
N VAL A 60 3.86 12.15 -5.91
CA VAL A 60 2.69 12.70 -5.20
C VAL A 60 1.67 11.60 -4.89
N PHE A 61 1.28 10.81 -5.89
CA PHE A 61 0.19 9.84 -5.78
C PHE A 61 0.55 8.51 -5.13
N TRP A 62 1.78 8.02 -5.31
CA TRP A 62 2.22 6.72 -4.79
C TRP A 62 3.29 6.86 -3.71
N GLY A 63 4.12 7.91 -3.77
CA GLY A 63 5.08 8.23 -2.72
C GLY A 63 4.39 8.80 -1.48
N ILE A 64 3.91 10.05 -1.56
CA ILE A 64 3.34 10.76 -0.41
C ILE A 64 2.03 10.13 0.05
N PHE A 65 1.07 9.92 -0.86
CA PHE A 65 -0.24 9.41 -0.47
C PHE A 65 -0.19 8.03 0.19
N TRP A 66 0.57 7.08 -0.35
CA TRP A 66 0.63 5.74 0.22
C TRP A 66 1.55 5.68 1.46
N SER A 67 2.79 6.14 1.34
CA SER A 67 3.81 5.99 2.39
C SER A 67 3.59 6.92 3.59
N LEU A 68 3.09 8.15 3.37
CA LEU A 68 2.87 9.10 4.47
C LEU A 68 1.44 9.00 5.01
N PHE A 69 0.43 9.08 4.13
CA PHE A 69 -0.95 9.17 4.59
C PHE A 69 -1.56 7.80 4.95
N MET A 70 -1.47 6.79 4.09
CA MET A 70 -2.10 5.49 4.37
C MET A 70 -1.36 4.68 5.44
N VAL A 71 -0.04 4.77 5.46
CA VAL A 71 0.83 3.97 6.35
C VAL A 71 0.98 4.64 7.71
N THR A 72 1.28 5.94 7.77
CA THR A 72 1.55 6.61 9.05
C THR A 72 0.28 7.14 9.68
N THR A 73 -0.55 7.89 8.94
CA THR A 73 -1.67 8.64 9.57
C THR A 73 -2.86 7.77 9.97
N LEU A 74 -3.17 6.72 9.20
CA LEU A 74 -4.34 5.87 9.45
C LEU A 74 -4.30 5.11 10.79
N PRO A 75 -3.21 4.43 11.18
CA PRO A 75 -3.09 3.79 12.50
C PRO A 75 -2.81 4.78 13.63
N THR A 76 -2.35 6.00 13.35
CA THR A 76 -1.99 6.99 14.40
C THR A 76 -3.16 7.92 14.71
N PHE A 77 -3.60 8.67 13.71
CA PHE A 77 -4.59 9.74 13.78
C PHE A 77 -5.94 9.36 13.14
N GLY A 78 -6.08 8.13 12.64
CA GLY A 78 -7.32 7.69 12.00
C GLY A 78 -7.48 8.35 10.63
N ARG A 79 -8.67 8.88 10.34
CA ARG A 79 -9.06 9.27 8.97
C ARG A 79 -8.75 10.73 8.62
N ILE A 80 -7.80 11.37 9.30
CA ILE A 80 -7.53 12.81 9.12
C ILE A 80 -7.21 13.14 7.65
N PHE A 81 -6.52 12.26 6.92
CA PHE A 81 -6.30 12.44 5.49
C PHE A 81 -7.62 12.60 4.73
N CYS A 82 -8.65 11.81 5.01
CA CYS A 82 -9.97 11.96 4.38
C CYS A 82 -10.63 13.31 4.69
N GLY A 83 -10.25 13.96 5.79
CA GLY A 83 -10.72 15.30 6.17
C GLY A 83 -10.06 16.42 5.37
N ILE A 84 -8.87 16.19 4.82
CA ILE A 84 -8.10 17.15 4.01
C ILE A 84 -7.97 16.76 2.53
N CYS A 85 -8.47 15.59 2.14
CA CYS A 85 -8.28 15.09 0.78
C CYS A 85 -9.03 15.93 -0.26
N PRO A 86 -8.52 16.04 -1.50
CA PRO A 86 -9.12 16.87 -2.55
C PRO A 86 -10.58 16.48 -2.86
N HIS A 87 -10.89 15.18 -2.93
CA HIS A 87 -12.27 14.72 -3.16
C HIS A 87 -13.22 15.10 -2.04
N GLY A 88 -12.79 14.98 -0.77
CA GLY A 88 -13.61 15.36 0.39
C GLY A 88 -13.84 16.86 0.45
N PHE A 89 -12.80 17.65 0.18
CA PHE A 89 -12.87 19.10 0.11
C PHE A 89 -13.85 19.56 -0.98
N MET A 90 -13.69 19.04 -2.20
CA MET A 90 -14.59 19.27 -3.33
C MET A 90 -16.05 18.87 -2.98
N GLY A 91 -16.24 17.66 -2.45
CA GLY A 91 -17.56 17.13 -2.15
C GLY A 91 -18.35 17.96 -1.14
N LYS A 92 -17.69 18.54 -0.13
CA LYS A 92 -18.34 19.39 0.88
C LYS A 92 -19.10 20.56 0.25
N TYR A 93 -18.56 21.18 -0.79
CA TYR A 93 -19.20 22.30 -1.47
C TYR A 93 -20.20 21.82 -2.52
N ILE A 94 -19.83 20.83 -3.33
CA ILE A 94 -20.71 20.35 -4.41
C ILE A 94 -22.00 19.77 -3.84
N THR A 95 -21.93 18.97 -2.77
CA THR A 95 -23.13 18.33 -2.17
C THR A 95 -24.09 19.37 -1.57
N LYS A 96 -23.62 20.59 -1.28
CA LYS A 96 -24.42 21.73 -0.78
C LYS A 96 -25.19 22.45 -1.90
N TYR A 97 -24.68 22.45 -3.13
CA TYR A 97 -25.26 23.19 -4.26
C TYR A 97 -25.80 22.31 -5.40
N GLY A 98 -25.43 21.03 -5.44
CA GLY A 98 -25.92 20.07 -6.42
C GLY A 98 -27.41 19.72 -6.24
N LEU A 99 -27.86 18.67 -6.94
CA LEU A 99 -29.26 18.25 -6.99
C LEU A 99 -29.80 17.68 -5.67
N LYS A 100 -28.92 17.36 -4.71
CA LYS A 100 -29.27 16.86 -3.36
C LYS A 100 -30.18 15.63 -3.35
N LYS A 101 -30.15 14.81 -4.41
CA LYS A 101 -30.94 13.57 -4.44
C LYS A 101 -30.44 12.63 -3.35
N THR A 102 -31.34 11.83 -2.80
CA THR A 102 -30.92 10.71 -1.95
C THR A 102 -30.38 9.60 -2.84
N MET A 103 -29.20 9.06 -2.52
CA MET A 103 -28.62 7.95 -3.27
C MET A 103 -29.59 6.75 -3.28
N PRO A 104 -29.85 6.08 -4.44
CA PRO A 104 -30.72 4.92 -4.50
C PRO A 104 -30.28 3.82 -3.52
N LYS A 105 -31.25 3.09 -2.95
CA LYS A 105 -30.96 2.06 -1.91
C LYS A 105 -29.93 1.02 -2.37
N TRP A 106 -29.94 0.64 -3.66
CA TRP A 106 -28.98 -0.32 -4.21
C TRP A 106 -27.54 0.23 -4.26
N MET A 107 -27.36 1.55 -4.45
CA MET A 107 -26.07 2.23 -4.42
C MET A 107 -25.59 2.55 -3.01
N GLN A 108 -26.46 2.55 -1.99
CA GLN A 108 -26.08 2.67 -0.58
C GLN A 108 -25.40 1.40 -0.04
N ASN A 109 -24.65 0.73 -0.90
CA ASN A 109 -23.95 -0.50 -0.62
C ASN A 109 -22.45 -0.21 -0.48
N ARG A 110 -21.96 -0.38 0.75
CA ARG A 110 -20.56 -0.10 1.13
C ARG A 110 -19.55 -1.10 0.55
N TYR A 111 -20.04 -2.22 0.02
CA TYR A 111 -19.22 -3.18 -0.70
C TYR A 111 -18.77 -2.64 -2.07
N ILE A 112 -19.46 -1.66 -2.66
CA ILE A 112 -19.08 -1.09 -3.96
C ILE A 112 -17.64 -0.56 -3.90
N GLY A 113 -17.33 0.33 -2.95
CA GLY A 113 -15.96 0.85 -2.77
C GLY A 113 -14.94 -0.26 -2.49
N VAL A 114 -15.29 -1.27 -1.67
CA VAL A 114 -14.39 -2.40 -1.38
C VAL A 114 -14.09 -3.21 -2.64
N MET A 115 -15.09 -3.52 -3.44
CA MET A 115 -14.92 -4.29 -4.69
C MET A 115 -14.19 -3.48 -5.76
N LEU A 116 -14.40 -2.16 -5.84
CA LEU A 116 -13.61 -1.27 -6.69
C LEU A 116 -12.13 -1.28 -6.28
N LEU A 117 -11.84 -1.30 -4.98
CA LEU A 117 -10.46 -1.40 -4.50
C LEU A 117 -9.84 -2.78 -4.77
N VAL A 118 -10.60 -3.85 -4.58
CA VAL A 118 -10.11 -5.23 -4.77
C VAL A 118 -9.92 -5.55 -6.25
N PHE A 119 -10.95 -5.37 -7.08
CA PHE A 119 -10.89 -5.75 -8.49
C PHE A 119 -10.43 -4.62 -9.41
N GLY A 120 -10.96 -3.41 -9.20
CA GLY A 120 -10.65 -2.24 -10.04
C GLY A 120 -9.24 -1.69 -9.82
N TRP A 121 -8.67 -1.89 -8.63
CA TRP A 121 -7.29 -1.48 -8.32
C TRP A 121 -6.35 -2.68 -8.21
N TRP A 122 -6.50 -3.55 -7.20
CA TRP A 122 -5.54 -4.65 -7.00
C TRP A 122 -5.58 -5.72 -8.09
N GLY A 123 -6.77 -6.12 -8.54
CA GLY A 123 -6.91 -7.04 -9.67
C GLY A 123 -6.21 -6.51 -10.92
N VAL A 124 -6.49 -5.25 -11.29
CA VAL A 124 -5.81 -4.57 -12.41
C VAL A 124 -4.30 -4.46 -12.18
N TYR A 125 -3.85 -4.14 -10.97
CA TYR A 125 -2.42 -4.07 -10.64
C TYR A 125 -1.69 -5.40 -10.86
N TYR A 126 -2.30 -6.53 -10.45
CA TYR A 126 -1.69 -7.85 -10.63
C TYR A 126 -1.81 -8.37 -12.06
N MET A 127 -2.82 -7.96 -12.81
CA MET A 127 -2.94 -8.32 -14.23
C MET A 127 -2.05 -7.45 -15.13
N PHE A 128 -1.89 -6.17 -14.78
CA PHE A 128 -1.21 -5.15 -15.59
C PHE A 128 -0.27 -4.30 -14.72
N PRO A 129 0.84 -4.88 -14.21
CA PRO A 129 1.72 -4.19 -13.25
C PRO A 129 2.38 -2.92 -13.80
N GLY A 130 2.43 -2.74 -15.12
CA GLY A 130 2.97 -1.54 -15.77
C GLY A 130 1.99 -0.35 -15.83
N LEU A 131 0.68 -0.59 -15.74
CA LEU A 131 -0.33 0.43 -16.03
C LEU A 131 -0.23 1.65 -15.09
N PHE A 132 -0.15 1.40 -13.79
CA PHE A 132 -0.12 2.44 -12.76
C PHE A 132 1.30 2.91 -12.39
N ARG A 133 2.34 2.40 -13.06
CA ARG A 133 3.73 2.83 -12.84
C ARG A 133 4.13 4.03 -13.69
N THR A 134 3.30 4.42 -14.66
CA THR A 134 3.52 5.59 -15.51
C THR A 134 2.82 6.82 -14.94
N ALA A 135 3.39 8.01 -15.20
CA ALA A 135 2.78 9.27 -14.79
C ALA A 135 1.41 9.46 -15.45
N GLN A 136 1.31 9.17 -16.75
CA GLN A 136 0.07 9.27 -17.50
C GLN A 136 -1.00 8.29 -17.01
N GLY A 137 -0.66 7.01 -16.80
CA GLY A 137 -1.60 6.02 -16.25
C GLY A 137 -2.12 6.40 -14.87
N THR A 138 -1.24 6.97 -14.03
CA THR A 138 -1.62 7.52 -12.72
C THR A 138 -2.56 8.72 -12.87
N ALA A 139 -2.24 9.68 -13.73
CA ALA A 139 -3.07 10.87 -13.96
C ALA A 139 -4.46 10.50 -14.51
N ILE A 140 -4.55 9.57 -15.45
CA ILE A 140 -5.81 9.06 -16.00
C ILE A 140 -6.66 8.47 -14.87
N LEU A 141 -6.09 7.58 -14.05
CA LEU A 141 -6.82 6.93 -12.96
C LEU A 141 -7.42 7.96 -11.99
N PHE A 142 -6.60 8.88 -11.49
CA PHE A 142 -7.06 9.87 -10.51
C PHE A 142 -8.00 10.90 -11.13
N THR A 143 -7.88 11.19 -12.42
CA THR A 143 -8.84 12.04 -13.17
C THR A 143 -10.19 11.34 -13.27
N VAL A 144 -10.24 10.08 -13.71
CA VAL A 144 -11.48 9.30 -13.80
C VAL A 144 -12.15 9.19 -12.43
N MET A 145 -11.40 8.89 -11.37
CA MET A 145 -11.93 8.89 -10.00
C MET A 145 -12.48 10.25 -9.59
N THR A 146 -11.82 11.35 -9.97
CA THR A 146 -12.26 12.72 -9.64
C THR A 146 -13.55 13.07 -10.37
N LEU A 147 -13.69 12.70 -11.64
CA LEU A 147 -14.92 12.90 -12.41
C LEU A 147 -16.08 12.10 -11.82
N ILE A 148 -15.87 10.84 -11.47
CA ILE A 148 -16.88 10.01 -10.79
C ILE A 148 -17.28 10.66 -9.45
N ALA A 149 -16.30 11.12 -8.66
CA ALA A 149 -16.56 11.78 -7.39
C ALA A 149 -17.41 13.05 -7.60
N PHE A 150 -17.03 13.90 -8.55
CA PHE A 150 -17.77 15.12 -8.92
C PHE A 150 -19.23 14.81 -9.27
N VAL A 151 -19.47 13.87 -10.19
CA VAL A 151 -20.81 13.49 -10.63
C VAL A 151 -21.64 12.97 -9.45
N VAL A 152 -21.08 12.07 -8.64
CA VAL A 152 -21.80 11.50 -7.48
C VAL A 152 -22.13 12.57 -6.43
N TYR A 153 -21.22 13.51 -6.15
CA TYR A 153 -21.51 14.62 -5.23
C TYR A 153 -22.52 15.61 -5.78
N PHE A 154 -22.49 15.87 -7.09
CA PHE A 154 -23.44 16.76 -7.74
C PHE A 154 -24.85 16.18 -7.71
N LEU A 155 -24.98 14.88 -7.95
CA LEU A 155 -26.29 14.21 -7.92
C LEU A 155 -26.80 14.00 -6.49
N TYR A 156 -25.93 13.55 -5.57
CA TYR A 156 -26.35 13.01 -4.28
C TYR A 156 -25.84 13.79 -3.07
N LYS A 157 -26.70 13.94 -2.06
CA LYS A 157 -26.39 14.59 -0.78
C LYS A 157 -25.53 13.74 0.16
N ASP A 158 -25.22 14.29 1.34
CA ASP A 158 -24.63 13.61 2.50
C ASP A 158 -23.29 12.91 2.22
N MET A 159 -22.46 13.48 1.34
CA MET A 159 -21.14 12.95 0.97
C MET A 159 -21.17 11.50 0.50
N SER A 160 -22.21 11.13 -0.27
CA SER A 160 -22.50 9.74 -0.65
C SER A 160 -21.35 9.03 -1.39
N TYR A 161 -20.54 9.74 -2.18
CA TYR A 161 -19.33 9.16 -2.79
C TYR A 161 -18.38 8.58 -1.74
N CYS A 162 -18.02 9.36 -0.71
CA CYS A 162 -17.13 8.88 0.36
C CYS A 162 -17.71 7.70 1.16
N LYS A 163 -19.04 7.62 1.30
CA LYS A 163 -19.71 6.60 2.12
C LYS A 163 -19.78 5.24 1.43
N TYR A 164 -19.94 5.23 0.11
CA TYR A 164 -20.34 4.03 -0.64
C TYR A 164 -19.43 3.71 -1.85
N ILE A 165 -18.94 4.72 -2.57
CA ILE A 165 -18.27 4.54 -3.87
C ILE A 165 -16.74 4.67 -3.78
N CYS A 166 -16.24 5.59 -2.95
CA CYS A 166 -14.80 5.82 -2.78
C CYS A 166 -14.08 4.50 -2.43
N PRO A 167 -13.08 4.05 -3.23
CA PRO A 167 -12.44 2.76 -3.05
C PRO A 167 -11.85 2.56 -1.65
N ILE A 168 -11.25 3.63 -1.11
CA ILE A 168 -10.63 3.62 0.22
C ILE A 168 -11.59 4.02 1.35
N GLY A 169 -12.87 4.29 1.06
CA GLY A 169 -13.84 4.81 2.03
C GLY A 169 -14.11 3.81 3.16
N THR A 170 -14.53 2.60 2.81
CA THR A 170 -14.77 1.50 3.78
C THR A 170 -13.46 1.02 4.43
N LEU A 171 -12.36 0.98 3.66
CA LEU A 171 -11.03 0.64 4.15
C LEU A 171 -10.63 1.56 5.32
N THR A 172 -10.52 2.86 5.06
CA THR A 172 -10.09 3.84 6.06
C THR A 172 -11.03 3.87 7.28
N ARG A 173 -12.33 3.62 7.10
CA ARG A 173 -13.29 3.46 8.21
C ARG A 173 -12.96 2.28 9.10
N ALA A 174 -12.73 1.12 8.50
CA ALA A 174 -12.50 -0.12 9.23
C ALA A 174 -11.22 0.00 10.07
N TYR A 175 -10.16 0.52 9.47
CA TYR A 175 -8.85 0.62 10.10
C TYR A 175 -8.68 1.79 11.07
N SER A 176 -9.51 2.84 10.99
CA SER A 176 -9.46 3.94 11.98
C SER A 176 -9.79 3.48 13.41
N LYS A 177 -10.38 2.29 13.57
CA LYS A 177 -10.61 1.68 14.88
C LYS A 177 -9.33 1.31 15.62
N LEU A 178 -8.18 1.20 14.92
CA LEU A 178 -6.86 1.01 15.52
C LEU A 178 -6.24 2.31 16.02
N SER A 179 -6.76 3.48 15.60
CA SER A 179 -6.13 4.77 15.86
C SER A 179 -6.08 5.19 17.33
N PHE A 180 -5.16 6.10 17.64
CA PHE A 180 -4.95 6.67 18.98
C PHE A 180 -5.82 7.89 19.24
N THR A 181 -6.71 8.24 18.30
CA THR A 181 -7.49 9.47 18.37
C THR A 181 -8.96 9.19 18.14
N TRP A 182 -9.80 9.87 18.92
CA TRP A 182 -11.25 9.65 18.89
C TRP A 182 -12.00 10.97 18.95
N LEU A 183 -12.91 11.19 18.00
CA LEU A 183 -13.84 12.32 18.02
C LEU A 183 -15.13 11.90 18.71
N GLY A 184 -15.53 12.69 19.70
CA GLY A 184 -16.75 12.49 20.49
C GLY A 184 -17.26 13.82 21.03
N THR A 185 -18.05 13.78 22.09
CA THR A 185 -18.60 14.99 22.71
C THR A 185 -18.61 14.89 24.23
N TYR A 186 -18.53 16.03 24.89
CA TYR A 186 -18.75 16.11 26.33
C TYR A 186 -20.22 15.86 26.69
N LYS A 187 -20.50 14.73 27.34
CA LYS A 187 -21.86 14.32 27.69
C LYS A 187 -22.63 15.38 28.49
N SER A 188 -21.98 15.97 29.50
CA SER A 188 -22.56 17.03 30.35
C SER A 188 -23.08 18.23 29.55
N ALA A 189 -22.38 18.62 28.49
CA ALA A 189 -22.80 19.73 27.63
C ALA A 189 -23.84 19.32 26.58
N CYS A 190 -23.91 18.02 26.23
CA CYS A 190 -24.86 17.51 25.25
C CYS A 190 -26.23 17.15 25.82
N ASP A 191 -26.33 16.77 27.10
CA ASP A 191 -27.59 16.35 27.73
C ASP A 191 -28.65 17.49 27.72
N GLU A 192 -28.20 18.74 27.88
CA GLU A 192 -29.05 19.94 27.86
C GLU A 192 -29.11 20.61 26.47
N CYS A 193 -28.38 20.09 25.47
CA CYS A 193 -28.31 20.72 24.16
C CYS A 193 -29.65 20.57 23.40
N ARG A 194 -30.15 21.70 22.85
CA ARG A 194 -31.35 21.75 21.98
C ARG A 194 -31.07 22.26 20.57
N THR A 195 -29.84 22.71 20.30
CA THR A 195 -29.46 23.40 19.05
C THR A 195 -28.82 22.48 18.01
N PHE A 196 -28.18 21.39 18.43
CA PHE A 196 -27.58 20.35 17.56
C PHE A 196 -26.63 20.88 16.46
N GLU A 197 -25.99 22.02 16.68
CA GLU A 197 -25.12 22.71 15.70
C GLU A 197 -24.02 21.81 15.15
N CYS A 198 -23.43 20.95 15.99
CA CYS A 198 -22.39 20.01 15.57
C CYS A 198 -22.87 18.97 14.55
N ALA A 199 -24.16 18.59 14.59
CA ALA A 199 -24.76 17.69 13.62
C ALA A 199 -25.13 18.45 12.33
N THR A 200 -25.70 19.64 12.45
CA THR A 200 -26.05 20.52 11.31
C THR A 200 -24.82 20.93 10.51
N ALA A 201 -23.69 21.17 11.17
CA ALA A 201 -22.43 21.52 10.52
C ALA A 201 -21.75 20.33 9.81
N CYS A 202 -22.16 19.09 10.08
CA CYS A 202 -21.51 17.91 9.52
C CYS A 202 -21.96 17.64 8.07
N PRO A 203 -21.08 17.75 7.06
CA PRO A 203 -21.48 17.53 5.66
C PRO A 203 -21.90 16.08 5.36
N TYR A 204 -21.54 15.14 6.25
CA TYR A 204 -21.93 13.73 6.17
C TYR A 204 -23.28 13.45 6.83
N ASN A 205 -23.94 14.46 7.43
CA ASN A 205 -25.17 14.31 8.22
C ASN A 205 -24.99 13.27 9.36
N LEU A 206 -23.85 13.34 10.05
CA LEU A 206 -23.55 12.51 11.22
C LEU A 206 -23.93 13.25 12.49
N LYS A 207 -24.11 12.48 13.58
CA LYS A 207 -24.45 12.99 14.90
C LYS A 207 -23.28 12.70 15.86
N PRO A 208 -22.30 13.61 16.01
CA PRO A 208 -21.11 13.37 16.83
C PRO A 208 -21.41 12.92 18.25
N PHE A 209 -22.48 13.44 18.85
CA PHE A 209 -22.94 13.09 20.20
C PHE A 209 -23.43 11.64 20.37
N THR A 210 -23.50 10.86 19.28
CA THR A 210 -23.85 9.43 19.34
C THR A 210 -22.63 8.51 19.22
N PHE A 211 -21.45 9.04 18.92
CA PHE A 211 -20.26 8.23 18.61
C PHE A 211 -19.79 7.41 19.80
N ASP A 212 -19.77 8.00 21.00
CA ASP A 212 -19.34 7.31 22.23
C ASP A 212 -20.32 6.18 22.61
N ASN A 213 -21.63 6.46 22.56
CA ASN A 213 -22.67 5.46 22.85
C ASN A 213 -22.65 4.27 21.88
N ARG A 214 -22.33 4.53 20.61
CA ARG A 214 -22.21 3.49 19.56
C ARG A 214 -20.83 2.83 19.56
N ASN A 215 -19.88 3.39 20.30
CA ASN A 215 -18.46 3.08 20.23
C ASN A 215 -17.99 2.98 18.76
N SER A 216 -18.43 3.94 17.94
CA SER A 216 -18.15 4.00 16.50
C SER A 216 -18.31 5.43 15.97
N MET A 217 -17.25 5.96 15.35
CA MET A 217 -17.30 7.24 14.61
C MET A 217 -17.98 7.12 13.24
N THR A 218 -18.43 5.93 12.85
CA THR A 218 -19.11 5.66 11.57
C THR A 218 -18.32 6.23 10.38
N ASP A 219 -18.93 7.05 9.52
CA ASP A 219 -18.28 7.62 8.33
C ASP A 219 -17.49 8.90 8.58
N CYS A 220 -17.29 9.31 9.83
CA CYS A 220 -16.56 10.53 10.17
C CYS A 220 -15.16 10.54 9.52
N THR A 221 -14.84 11.60 8.79
CA THR A 221 -13.55 11.82 8.12
C THR A 221 -12.63 12.74 8.90
N LEU A 222 -13.00 13.14 10.13
CA LEU A 222 -12.19 14.04 10.96
C LEU A 222 -11.86 15.38 10.25
N CYS A 223 -12.84 15.92 9.50
CA CYS A 223 -12.72 17.21 8.80
C CYS A 223 -12.82 18.43 9.74
N MET A 224 -13.23 18.21 10.99
CA MET A 224 -13.36 19.18 12.09
C MET A 224 -14.38 20.31 11.88
N ASP A 225 -15.30 20.16 10.92
CA ASP A 225 -16.39 21.13 10.75
C ASP A 225 -17.31 21.20 11.99
N CYS A 226 -17.60 20.05 12.61
CA CYS A 226 -18.46 20.00 13.79
C CYS A 226 -17.82 20.64 15.03
N SER A 227 -16.49 20.61 15.18
CA SER A 227 -15.80 21.26 16.29
C SER A 227 -15.67 22.77 16.12
N SER A 228 -15.76 23.26 14.88
CA SER A 228 -15.88 24.70 14.61
C SER A 228 -17.25 25.27 14.99
N ALA A 229 -18.29 24.44 14.93
CA ALA A 229 -19.66 24.84 15.21
C ALA A 229 -20.08 24.66 16.67
N CYS A 230 -19.36 23.86 17.46
CA CYS A 230 -19.75 23.57 18.83
C CYS A 230 -18.54 23.19 19.70
N GLU A 231 -18.33 23.93 20.79
CA GLU A 231 -17.21 23.69 21.71
C GLU A 231 -17.31 22.36 22.46
N ALA A 232 -18.52 21.80 22.59
CA ALA A 232 -18.76 20.50 23.24
C ALA A 232 -18.16 19.31 22.45
N VAL A 233 -17.73 19.50 21.21
CA VAL A 233 -17.00 18.46 20.46
C VAL A 233 -15.59 18.33 21.03
N SER A 234 -15.21 17.09 21.32
CA SER A 234 -13.89 16.72 21.83
C SER A 234 -13.15 15.86 20.82
N PHE A 235 -11.83 16.01 20.73
CA PHE A 235 -10.98 15.12 19.96
C PHE A 235 -9.89 14.58 20.88
N LYS A 236 -10.06 13.36 21.38
CA LYS A 236 -9.29 12.83 22.50
C LYS A 236 -8.25 11.82 22.08
N PHE A 237 -7.11 11.79 22.78
CA PHE A 237 -6.21 10.65 22.74
C PHE A 237 -6.81 9.44 23.46
N LYS A 238 -6.75 8.27 22.83
CA LYS A 238 -7.22 6.99 23.37
C LYS A 238 -6.16 5.91 23.16
N LYS A 239 -6.25 4.84 23.96
CA LYS A 239 -5.45 3.64 23.73
C LYS A 239 -5.79 3.09 22.34
N PRO A 240 -4.80 2.58 21.59
CA PRO A 240 -5.06 2.08 20.25
C PRO A 240 -5.98 0.87 20.34
N SER A 241 -6.86 0.70 19.35
CA SER A 241 -7.89 -0.36 19.34
C SER A 241 -8.89 -0.34 20.49
N PHE A 242 -9.01 0.75 21.28
CA PHE A 242 -9.90 0.74 22.46
C PHE A 242 -11.35 0.37 22.11
N SER A 243 -11.84 0.85 20.96
CA SER A 243 -13.20 0.54 20.49
C SER A 243 -13.42 -0.95 20.24
N LEU A 244 -12.36 -1.70 19.92
CA LEU A 244 -12.44 -3.13 19.61
C LEU A 244 -12.49 -4.01 20.85
N PHE A 245 -12.14 -3.47 22.03
CA PHE A 245 -12.13 -4.20 23.31
C PHE A 245 -13.46 -4.17 24.07
N SER A 246 -14.49 -3.53 23.51
CA SER A 246 -15.83 -3.44 24.09
C SER A 246 -16.90 -3.64 23.01
N LYS A 247 -18.18 -3.66 23.42
CA LYS A 247 -19.29 -3.72 22.47
C LYS A 247 -19.26 -2.50 21.57
N LEU A 248 -19.49 -2.70 20.27
CA LEU A 248 -19.46 -1.65 19.27
C LEU A 248 -20.57 -1.85 18.24
N GLN A 249 -20.97 -0.78 17.57
CA GLN A 249 -21.89 -0.87 16.44
C GLN A 249 -21.19 -1.53 15.24
N VAL A 250 -21.56 -2.78 14.97
CA VAL A 250 -21.00 -3.60 13.90
C VAL A 250 -21.43 -3.07 12.54
N LEU A 251 -20.47 -3.07 11.60
CA LEU A 251 -20.72 -2.80 10.20
C LEU A 251 -20.06 -3.89 9.34
N LYS A 252 -20.88 -4.77 8.76
CA LYS A 252 -20.44 -6.00 8.07
C LYS A 252 -19.34 -5.78 7.03
N ALA A 253 -19.42 -4.66 6.29
CA ALA A 253 -18.44 -4.31 5.27
C ALA A 253 -17.02 -4.07 5.82
N GLU A 254 -16.85 -3.75 7.11
CA GLU A 254 -15.53 -3.58 7.74
C GLU A 254 -14.78 -4.90 7.84
N VAL A 255 -15.45 -5.97 8.27
CA VAL A 255 -14.84 -7.30 8.40
C VAL A 255 -14.44 -7.83 7.03
N TRP A 256 -15.29 -7.66 6.02
CA TRP A 256 -14.93 -8.01 4.64
C TRP A 256 -13.80 -7.16 4.09
N ALA A 257 -13.73 -5.87 4.42
CA ALA A 257 -12.58 -5.05 4.04
C ALA A 257 -11.29 -5.58 4.67
N PHE A 258 -11.30 -6.00 5.94
CA PHE A 258 -10.11 -6.62 6.55
C PHE A 258 -9.67 -7.87 5.80
N ILE A 259 -10.60 -8.77 5.49
CA ILE A 259 -10.31 -10.05 4.82
C ILE A 259 -9.82 -9.81 3.39
N LEU A 260 -10.56 -9.04 2.60
CA LEU A 260 -10.26 -8.86 1.18
C LEU A 260 -9.00 -8.02 0.96
N ILE A 261 -8.72 -7.05 1.82
CA ILE A 261 -7.53 -6.21 1.69
C ILE A 261 -6.29 -6.95 2.20
N LEU A 262 -6.42 -7.75 3.26
CA LEU A 262 -5.35 -8.67 3.67
C LEU A 262 -4.99 -9.63 2.53
N ALA A 263 -5.99 -10.20 1.85
CA ALA A 263 -5.80 -11.05 0.69
C ALA A 263 -5.13 -10.32 -0.48
N SER A 264 -5.65 -9.14 -0.83
CA SER A 264 -5.29 -8.37 -2.03
C SER A 264 -3.94 -7.66 -1.95
N ILE A 265 -3.41 -7.48 -0.74
CA ILE A 265 -2.13 -6.79 -0.53
C ILE A 265 -1.15 -7.76 0.10
N SER A 266 -1.36 -8.10 1.37
CA SER A 266 -0.34 -8.82 2.14
C SER A 266 -0.14 -10.26 1.64
N ILE A 267 -1.22 -11.01 1.43
CA ILE A 267 -1.13 -12.42 1.00
C ILE A 267 -0.67 -12.51 -0.46
N SER A 268 -1.29 -11.77 -1.38
CA SER A 268 -0.90 -11.76 -2.79
C SER A 268 0.51 -11.22 -3.01
N MET A 269 0.98 -10.22 -2.25
CA MET A 269 2.39 -9.79 -2.29
C MET A 269 3.32 -10.88 -1.78
N SER A 270 2.98 -11.58 -0.70
CA SER A 270 3.77 -12.73 -0.23
C SER A 270 3.86 -13.83 -1.28
N PHE A 271 2.78 -14.10 -2.04
CA PHE A 271 2.79 -15.10 -3.10
C PHE A 271 3.60 -14.62 -4.32
N HIS A 272 3.27 -13.46 -4.87
CA HIS A 272 3.81 -12.99 -6.15
C HIS A 272 5.20 -12.33 -6.03
N HIS A 273 5.42 -11.48 -5.02
CA HIS A 273 6.67 -10.73 -4.84
C HIS A 273 7.56 -11.29 -3.74
N GLY A 274 7.00 -12.05 -2.79
CA GLY A 274 7.75 -12.82 -1.80
C GLY A 274 8.26 -14.12 -2.39
N ILE A 275 7.45 -15.18 -2.30
CA ILE A 275 7.75 -16.54 -2.78
C ILE A 275 8.09 -16.54 -4.27
N GLY A 276 7.42 -15.73 -5.09
CA GLY A 276 7.73 -15.60 -6.51
C GLY A 276 9.17 -15.15 -6.82
N ARG A 277 9.93 -14.63 -5.85
CA ARG A 277 11.37 -14.30 -6.03
C ARG A 277 12.33 -15.41 -5.56
N SER A 278 11.81 -16.60 -5.27
CA SER A 278 12.60 -17.78 -4.90
C SER A 278 12.77 -18.72 -6.10
N ASN A 279 13.72 -19.66 -6.00
CA ASN A 279 13.85 -20.73 -7.01
C ASN A 279 12.71 -21.77 -6.96
N ALA A 280 11.74 -21.62 -6.05
CA ALA A 280 10.54 -22.45 -5.98
C ALA A 280 9.32 -21.79 -6.66
N ALA A 281 9.49 -20.64 -7.33
CA ALA A 281 8.38 -19.86 -7.86
C ALA A 281 7.53 -20.63 -8.89
N ASP A 282 8.17 -21.44 -9.73
CA ASP A 282 7.57 -22.26 -10.79
C ASP A 282 6.71 -23.42 -10.24
N ILE A 283 7.12 -24.02 -9.11
CA ILE A 283 6.39 -25.15 -8.53
C ILE A 283 5.15 -24.73 -7.71
N MET A 284 4.96 -23.44 -7.46
CA MET A 284 3.81 -22.94 -6.72
C MET A 284 2.51 -23.17 -7.49
N ILE A 285 1.42 -23.45 -6.76
CA ILE A 285 0.13 -23.82 -7.37
C ILE A 285 -0.39 -22.74 -8.33
N TRP A 286 -0.27 -21.46 -7.98
CA TRP A 286 -0.69 -20.37 -8.87
C TRP A 286 0.13 -20.28 -10.15
N SER A 287 1.44 -20.59 -10.10
CA SER A 287 2.31 -20.62 -11.27
C SER A 287 1.98 -21.81 -12.18
N LYS A 288 1.79 -23.01 -11.60
CA LYS A 288 1.36 -24.20 -12.33
C LYS A 288 0.00 -24.02 -13.00
N THR A 289 -0.96 -23.42 -12.30
CA THR A 289 -2.28 -23.11 -12.87
C THR A 289 -2.16 -22.10 -14.02
N ALA A 290 -1.32 -21.06 -13.87
CA ALA A 290 -1.07 -20.09 -14.93
C ALA A 290 -0.47 -20.76 -16.17
N GLU A 291 0.54 -21.61 -16.00
CA GLU A 291 1.20 -22.32 -17.09
C GLU A 291 0.27 -23.33 -17.78
N PHE A 292 -0.49 -24.10 -17.01
CA PHE A 292 -1.49 -25.01 -17.54
C PHE A 292 -2.52 -24.28 -18.41
N LEU A 293 -3.04 -23.15 -17.94
CA LEU A 293 -4.07 -22.40 -18.67
C LEU A 293 -3.53 -21.63 -19.88
N LYS A 294 -2.23 -21.30 -19.92
CA LYS A 294 -1.60 -20.71 -21.12
C LYS A 294 -1.70 -21.64 -22.34
N ASN A 295 -1.84 -22.95 -22.15
CA ASN A 295 -2.03 -23.91 -23.25
C ASN A 295 -3.43 -23.81 -23.89
N TYR A 296 -4.41 -23.21 -23.20
CA TYR A 296 -5.80 -23.13 -23.65
C TYR A 296 -6.27 -21.70 -23.90
N ILE A 297 -5.62 -20.72 -23.26
CA ILE A 297 -6.04 -19.31 -23.27
C ILE A 297 -4.83 -18.44 -23.61
N ASN A 298 -4.97 -17.59 -24.62
CA ASN A 298 -4.00 -16.53 -24.88
C ASN A 298 -4.24 -15.35 -23.92
N PHE A 299 -3.38 -15.20 -22.92
CA PHE A 299 -3.46 -14.13 -21.92
C PHE A 299 -3.02 -12.76 -22.45
N GLY A 300 -2.44 -12.67 -23.65
CA GLY A 300 -1.96 -11.41 -24.23
C GLY A 300 -0.99 -10.69 -23.29
N SER A 301 -1.31 -9.45 -22.92
CA SER A 301 -0.49 -8.62 -22.03
C SER A 301 -0.75 -8.83 -20.54
N ILE A 302 -1.59 -9.80 -20.15
CA ILE A 302 -1.91 -10.08 -18.75
C ILE A 302 -0.78 -10.89 -18.11
N ASP A 303 -0.32 -10.47 -16.94
CA ASP A 303 0.51 -11.29 -16.05
C ASP A 303 -0.35 -12.41 -15.44
N ALA A 304 -0.37 -13.56 -16.12
CA ALA A 304 -1.15 -14.72 -15.69
C ALA A 304 -0.72 -15.23 -14.30
N VAL A 305 0.57 -15.21 -13.99
CA VAL A 305 1.07 -15.66 -12.68
C VAL A 305 0.61 -14.71 -11.58
N GLY A 306 0.70 -13.40 -11.82
CA GLY A 306 0.16 -12.37 -10.94
C GLY A 306 -1.35 -12.53 -10.69
N LEU A 307 -2.13 -12.75 -11.76
CA LEU A 307 -3.58 -12.99 -11.69
C LEU A 307 -3.92 -14.21 -10.83
N PHE A 308 -3.30 -15.37 -11.08
CA PHE A 308 -3.59 -16.56 -10.29
C PHE A 308 -3.10 -16.43 -8.85
N ALA A 309 -1.94 -15.81 -8.60
CA ALA A 309 -1.48 -15.54 -7.25
C ALA A 309 -2.51 -14.69 -6.47
N PHE A 310 -3.10 -13.68 -7.12
CA PHE A 310 -4.16 -12.86 -6.54
C PHE A 310 -5.45 -13.66 -6.29
N ILE A 311 -5.89 -14.50 -7.23
CA ILE A 311 -7.08 -15.35 -7.07
C ILE A 311 -6.88 -16.35 -5.91
N TYR A 312 -5.76 -17.06 -5.88
CA TYR A 312 -5.45 -18.01 -4.80
C TYR A 312 -5.33 -17.31 -3.45
N ALA A 313 -4.76 -16.11 -3.40
CA ALA A 313 -4.72 -15.29 -2.19
C ALA A 313 -6.14 -14.98 -1.68
N LEU A 314 -7.07 -14.57 -2.56
CA LEU A 314 -8.48 -14.36 -2.19
C LEU A 314 -9.13 -15.64 -1.67
N ILE A 315 -9.01 -16.75 -2.40
CA ILE A 315 -9.64 -18.03 -2.05
C ILE A 315 -9.15 -18.53 -0.70
N PHE A 316 -7.83 -18.57 -0.47
CA PHE A 316 -7.28 -19.11 0.76
C PHE A 316 -7.58 -18.22 1.97
N THR A 317 -7.49 -16.90 1.81
CA THR A 317 -7.79 -15.95 2.89
C THR A 317 -9.26 -16.00 3.29
N ILE A 318 -10.17 -16.01 2.31
CA ILE A 318 -11.62 -16.10 2.56
C ILE A 318 -11.96 -17.45 3.21
N SER A 319 -11.40 -18.55 2.69
CA SER A 319 -11.63 -19.90 3.23
C SER A 319 -11.14 -20.01 4.68
N ALA A 320 -9.93 -19.52 4.97
CA ALA A 320 -9.39 -19.50 6.32
C ALA A 320 -10.34 -18.76 7.28
N ALA A 321 -10.83 -17.57 6.89
CA ALA A 321 -11.74 -16.79 7.70
C ALA A 321 -13.11 -17.47 7.91
N LEU A 322 -13.76 -17.90 6.82
CA LEU A 322 -15.12 -18.46 6.87
C LEU A 322 -15.16 -19.81 7.57
N ILE A 323 -14.28 -20.75 7.21
CA ILE A 323 -14.27 -22.11 7.77
C ILE A 323 -13.93 -22.04 9.26
N GLY A 324 -12.89 -21.29 9.64
CA GLY A 324 -12.50 -21.15 11.04
C GLY A 324 -13.59 -20.51 11.90
N MET A 325 -14.21 -19.43 11.42
CA MET A 325 -15.32 -18.79 12.14
C MET A 325 -16.59 -19.66 12.18
N PHE A 326 -16.84 -20.49 11.15
CA PHE A 326 -17.95 -21.43 11.15
C PHE A 326 -17.78 -22.50 12.23
N ILE A 327 -16.60 -23.13 12.30
CA ILE A 327 -16.28 -24.12 13.33
C ILE A 327 -16.33 -23.46 14.72
N ALA A 328 -15.74 -22.27 14.88
CA ALA A 328 -15.79 -21.52 16.12
C ALA A 328 -17.24 -21.22 16.56
N ALA A 329 -18.12 -20.79 15.65
CA ALA A 329 -19.52 -20.51 15.94
C ALA A 329 -20.26 -21.76 16.44
N LYS A 330 -20.02 -22.93 15.83
CA LYS A 330 -20.58 -24.22 16.26
C LYS A 330 -20.12 -24.60 17.68
N ILE A 331 -18.82 -24.47 17.97
CA ILE A 331 -18.26 -24.74 19.31
C ILE A 331 -18.83 -23.78 20.36
N LEU A 332 -18.95 -22.49 20.03
CA LEU A 332 -19.50 -21.46 20.89
C LEU A 332 -21.02 -21.59 21.10
N LYS A 333 -21.70 -22.40 20.27
CA LYS A 333 -23.17 -22.46 20.16
C LYS A 333 -23.79 -21.08 19.95
N LYS A 334 -23.24 -20.31 19.01
CA LYS A 334 -23.70 -18.98 18.61
C LYS A 334 -24.01 -18.97 17.11
N ASP A 335 -24.85 -18.02 16.70
CA ASP A 335 -25.09 -17.74 15.29
C ASP A 335 -23.79 -17.37 14.56
N PHE A 336 -23.64 -17.88 13.33
CA PHE A 336 -22.43 -17.67 12.53
C PHE A 336 -22.22 -16.20 12.20
N ASN A 337 -23.26 -15.48 11.75
CA ASN A 337 -23.13 -14.07 11.38
C ASN A 337 -22.68 -13.24 12.59
N THR A 338 -23.27 -13.48 13.75
CA THR A 338 -22.92 -12.79 14.98
C THR A 338 -21.47 -13.07 15.37
N THR A 339 -21.05 -14.33 15.30
CA THR A 339 -19.67 -14.74 15.61
C THR A 339 -18.67 -14.15 14.63
N PHE A 340 -18.95 -14.26 13.33
CA PHE A 340 -18.09 -13.80 12.25
C PHE A 340 -17.92 -12.28 12.28
N TYR A 341 -19.02 -11.52 12.39
CA TYR A 341 -18.95 -10.06 12.37
C TYR A 341 -18.57 -9.45 13.72
N ASP A 342 -18.72 -10.17 14.84
CA ASP A 342 -18.16 -9.72 16.11
C ASP A 342 -16.67 -10.05 16.17
N LEU A 343 -16.26 -11.31 16.04
CA LEU A 343 -14.86 -11.70 16.23
C LEU A 343 -13.95 -11.27 15.07
N GLY A 344 -14.46 -11.11 13.84
CA GLY A 344 -13.67 -10.75 12.65
C GLY A 344 -13.01 -9.36 12.71
N TYR A 345 -13.39 -8.50 13.65
CA TYR A 345 -12.66 -7.25 13.93
C TYR A 345 -11.24 -7.50 14.46
N SER A 346 -10.93 -8.70 14.94
CA SER A 346 -9.57 -9.06 15.36
C SER A 346 -8.55 -9.04 14.21
N TYR A 347 -9.00 -9.12 12.96
CA TYR A 347 -8.13 -9.11 11.78
C TYR A 347 -7.56 -7.73 11.45
N ALA A 348 -8.07 -6.67 12.07
CA ALA A 348 -7.68 -5.30 11.77
C ALA A 348 -6.16 -5.04 11.86
N PRO A 349 -5.39 -5.52 12.85
CA PRO A 349 -3.95 -5.21 12.89
C PRO A 349 -3.13 -5.86 11.77
N LEU A 350 -3.57 -7.01 11.23
CA LEU A 350 -2.77 -7.86 10.33
C LEU A 350 -2.30 -7.08 9.08
N PHE A 351 -3.25 -6.46 8.38
CA PHE A 351 -2.93 -5.69 7.18
C PHE A 351 -2.11 -4.43 7.49
N ILE A 352 -2.52 -3.66 8.52
CA ILE A 352 -1.93 -2.34 8.76
C ILE A 352 -0.46 -2.49 9.10
N LEU A 353 -0.11 -3.32 10.08
CA LEU A 353 1.27 -3.45 10.51
C LEU A 353 2.10 -4.26 9.52
N GLY A 354 1.51 -5.24 8.83
CA GLY A 354 2.17 -5.95 7.74
C GLY A 354 2.53 -5.03 6.56
N SER A 355 1.67 -4.08 6.22
CA SER A 355 1.91 -3.13 5.12
C SER A 355 2.81 -1.97 5.52
N ILE A 356 2.75 -1.54 6.78
CA ILE A 356 3.66 -0.51 7.32
C ILE A 356 5.10 -0.99 7.28
N ALA A 357 5.35 -2.26 7.64
CA ALA A 357 6.69 -2.85 7.55
C ALA A 357 7.31 -2.64 6.16
N HIS A 358 6.59 -3.06 5.11
CA HIS A 358 7.05 -2.94 3.74
C HIS A 358 7.16 -1.49 3.29
N SER A 359 6.17 -0.65 3.63
CA SER A 359 6.11 0.73 3.15
C SER A 359 7.17 1.61 3.78
N LEU A 360 7.47 1.43 5.08
CA LEU A 360 8.57 2.11 5.74
C LEU A 360 9.92 1.67 5.15
N GLU A 361 10.15 0.35 5.02
CA GLU A 361 11.38 -0.16 4.40
C GLU A 361 11.59 0.44 3.00
N MET A 362 10.56 0.43 2.14
CA MET A 362 10.64 1.00 0.80
C MET A 362 10.83 2.52 0.82
N PHE A 363 10.25 3.24 1.79
CA PHE A 363 10.47 4.68 1.95
C PHE A 363 11.94 4.99 2.21
N PHE A 364 12.59 4.29 3.14
CA PHE A 364 14.00 4.52 3.45
C PHE A 364 14.94 4.06 2.33
N LEU A 365 14.62 2.96 1.64
CA LEU A 365 15.46 2.42 0.57
C LEU A 365 15.40 3.21 -0.75
N LYS A 366 14.23 3.77 -1.11
CA LYS A 366 14.03 4.47 -2.40
C LYS A 366 12.96 5.56 -2.38
N GLY A 367 11.97 5.47 -1.48
CA GLY A 367 10.82 6.37 -1.51
C GLY A 367 11.16 7.81 -1.14
N TYR A 368 12.11 8.04 -0.22
CA TYR A 368 12.60 9.38 0.10
C TYR A 368 13.24 10.07 -1.11
N GLU A 369 14.15 9.37 -1.79
CA GLU A 369 14.79 9.80 -3.03
C GLU A 369 13.73 10.12 -4.07
N HIS A 370 12.87 9.14 -4.41
CA HIS A 370 11.81 9.31 -5.41
C HIS A 370 10.88 10.50 -5.12
N ILE A 371 10.51 10.74 -3.86
CA ILE A 371 9.68 11.88 -3.47
C ILE A 371 10.46 13.19 -3.62
N THR A 372 11.69 13.25 -3.12
CA THR A 372 12.49 14.48 -3.07
C THR A 372 12.89 14.93 -4.47
N GLU A 373 13.41 14.01 -5.29
CA GLU A 373 13.80 14.28 -6.68
C GLU A 373 12.56 14.55 -7.55
N GLY A 374 11.48 13.80 -7.34
CA GLY A 374 10.22 14.04 -8.04
C GLY A 374 9.69 15.45 -7.79
N PHE A 375 9.74 15.94 -6.55
CA PHE A 375 9.35 17.32 -6.24
C PHE A 375 10.31 18.34 -6.84
N ALA A 376 11.63 18.12 -6.76
CA ALA A 376 12.59 19.00 -7.40
C ALA A 376 12.28 19.13 -8.90
N TYR A 377 12.14 18.00 -9.59
CA TYR A 377 11.79 17.95 -11.01
C TYR A 377 10.48 18.68 -11.32
N GLY A 378 9.43 18.39 -10.53
CA GLY A 378 8.12 19.01 -10.69
C GLY A 378 8.12 20.53 -10.52
N PHE A 379 9.08 21.11 -9.83
CA PHE A 379 9.20 22.57 -9.65
C PHE A 379 10.35 23.19 -10.47
N GLY A 380 10.93 22.44 -11.42
CA GLY A 380 11.98 22.95 -12.32
C GLY A 380 13.38 22.98 -11.70
N PHE A 381 13.59 22.25 -10.60
CA PHE A 381 14.89 22.08 -9.97
C PHE A 381 15.47 20.70 -10.32
N THR A 382 16.79 20.62 -10.40
CA THR A 382 17.52 19.34 -10.42
C THR A 382 18.14 19.12 -9.05
N LEU A 383 17.73 18.04 -8.40
CA LEU A 383 18.26 17.64 -7.11
C LEU A 383 18.50 16.14 -7.17
N ASP A 384 19.69 15.72 -6.77
CA ASP A 384 20.08 14.32 -6.63
C ASP A 384 20.29 14.07 -5.14
N VAL A 385 19.57 13.09 -4.59
CA VAL A 385 19.71 12.71 -3.18
C VAL A 385 19.88 11.21 -3.05
N ALA A 386 20.82 10.81 -2.20
CA ALA A 386 20.97 9.40 -1.88
C ALA A 386 19.75 8.86 -1.08
N PRO A 387 19.45 7.56 -1.21
CA PRO A 387 18.60 6.84 -0.27
C PRO A 387 18.98 7.06 1.19
N LEU A 388 18.00 7.00 2.09
CA LEU A 388 18.24 7.09 3.53
C LEU A 388 18.80 5.78 4.13
N ALA A 389 18.73 4.68 3.38
CA ALA A 389 19.21 3.37 3.81
C ALA A 389 19.67 2.54 2.62
N ASN A 390 20.64 1.65 2.87
CA ASN A 390 21.07 0.65 1.90
C ASN A 390 20.40 -0.70 2.16
N ARG A 391 20.27 -1.49 1.10
CA ARG A 391 19.71 -2.84 1.21
C ARG A 391 20.65 -3.71 2.04
N GLY A 392 20.14 -4.22 3.17
CA GLY A 392 20.91 -5.07 4.08
C GLY A 392 21.34 -4.36 5.37
N ASP A 393 21.05 -3.07 5.50
CA ASP A 393 21.28 -2.34 6.76
C ASP A 393 20.55 -3.04 7.91
N SER A 394 21.29 -3.38 8.97
CA SER A 394 20.80 -4.28 10.02
C SER A 394 19.57 -3.74 10.76
N TRP A 395 19.43 -2.42 10.85
CA TRP A 395 18.29 -1.79 11.54
C TRP A 395 16.97 -1.91 10.75
N LEU A 396 17.01 -2.13 9.42
CA LEU A 396 15.81 -2.34 8.60
C LEU A 396 15.06 -3.61 9.00
N HIS A 397 15.75 -4.59 9.61
CA HIS A 397 15.11 -5.79 10.16
C HIS A 397 14.08 -5.48 11.26
N LEU A 398 14.19 -4.31 11.92
CA LEU A 398 13.20 -3.84 12.89
C LEU A 398 11.80 -3.74 12.29
N PHE A 399 11.68 -3.35 11.01
CA PHE A 399 10.39 -3.27 10.33
C PHE A 399 9.77 -4.66 10.14
N GLY A 400 10.59 -5.70 9.94
CA GLY A 400 10.15 -7.08 9.92
C GLY A 400 9.46 -7.52 11.22
N LEU A 401 9.80 -6.92 12.37
CA LEU A 401 9.17 -7.22 13.65
C LEU A 401 7.70 -6.77 13.73
N LEU A 402 7.30 -5.77 12.93
CA LEU A 402 5.93 -5.24 12.96
C LEU A 402 4.88 -6.28 12.58
N LYS A 403 5.23 -7.26 11.73
CA LYS A 403 4.35 -8.39 11.41
C LYS A 403 4.02 -9.23 12.63
N TRP A 404 5.00 -9.49 13.49
CA TRP A 404 4.81 -10.23 14.74
C TRP A 404 3.96 -9.43 15.74
N VAL A 405 4.20 -8.11 15.81
CA VAL A 405 3.35 -7.20 16.60
C VAL A 405 1.90 -7.26 16.09
N ALA A 406 1.69 -7.32 14.77
CA ALA A 406 0.36 -7.46 14.15
C ALA A 406 -0.36 -8.72 14.62
N ILE A 407 0.33 -9.86 14.59
CA ILE A 407 -0.20 -11.16 14.99
C ILE A 407 -0.56 -11.15 16.49
N ILE A 408 0.36 -10.70 17.35
CA ILE A 408 0.13 -10.62 18.80
C ILE A 408 -1.06 -9.70 19.10
N TRP A 409 -1.12 -8.54 18.45
CA TRP A 409 -2.20 -7.58 18.66
C TRP A 409 -3.55 -8.13 18.18
N ALA A 410 -3.59 -8.81 17.03
CA ALA A 410 -4.79 -9.48 16.52
C ALA A 410 -5.28 -10.55 17.51
N LEU A 411 -4.38 -11.36 18.08
CA LEU A 411 -4.71 -12.35 19.10
C LEU A 411 -5.22 -11.71 20.40
N ILE A 412 -4.64 -10.59 20.83
CA ILE A 412 -5.13 -9.83 22.00
C ILE A 412 -6.54 -9.31 21.76
N ILE A 413 -6.82 -8.71 20.59
CA ILE A 413 -8.17 -8.25 20.23
C ILE A 413 -9.13 -9.44 20.21
N LEU A 414 -8.76 -10.54 19.56
CA LEU A 414 -9.59 -11.74 19.51
C LEU A 414 -9.91 -12.26 20.92
N TYR A 415 -8.91 -12.37 21.80
CA TYR A 415 -9.09 -12.80 23.18
C TYR A 415 -10.06 -11.90 23.94
N LYS A 416 -9.89 -10.57 23.84
CA LYS A 416 -10.79 -9.61 24.50
C LYS A 416 -12.22 -9.72 23.97
N ARG A 417 -12.40 -9.91 22.66
CA ARG A 417 -13.73 -10.04 22.04
C ARG A 417 -14.41 -11.36 22.39
N VAL A 418 -13.70 -12.48 22.34
CA VAL A 418 -14.20 -13.78 22.81
C VAL A 418 -14.60 -13.72 24.29
N LYS A 419 -13.89 -12.94 25.12
CA LYS A 419 -14.25 -12.73 26.53
C LYS A 419 -15.63 -12.08 26.69
N LEU A 420 -16.03 -11.18 25.78
CA LEU A 420 -17.34 -10.50 25.79
C LEU A 420 -18.53 -11.44 25.51
N LEU A 421 -18.28 -12.62 24.94
CA LEU A 421 -19.34 -13.59 24.67
C LEU A 421 -19.84 -14.24 25.96
N ASN A 422 -21.15 -14.30 26.14
CA ASN A 422 -21.78 -15.02 27.25
C ASN A 422 -21.83 -16.53 26.95
N VAL A 423 -20.71 -17.23 27.16
CA VAL A 423 -20.51 -18.68 26.95
C VAL A 423 -19.48 -19.22 27.96
N THR A 424 -19.45 -20.53 28.17
CA THR A 424 -18.54 -21.19 29.14
C THR A 424 -17.07 -21.03 28.77
N LYS A 425 -16.18 -21.00 29.77
CA LYS A 425 -14.72 -20.85 29.59
C LYS A 425 -14.15 -21.93 28.66
N LEU A 426 -14.58 -23.18 28.81
CA LEU A 426 -14.12 -24.30 27.97
C LEU A 426 -14.42 -24.07 26.49
N ARG A 427 -15.65 -23.66 26.15
CA ARG A 427 -16.02 -23.37 24.75
C ARG A 427 -15.21 -22.21 24.17
N LYS A 428 -14.91 -21.19 24.97
CA LYS A 428 -14.04 -20.08 24.54
C LYS A 428 -12.64 -20.58 24.18
N ILE A 429 -12.05 -21.43 25.01
CA ILE A 429 -10.71 -21.98 24.80
C ILE A 429 -10.68 -22.86 23.55
N VAL A 430 -11.63 -23.79 23.42
CA VAL A 430 -11.70 -24.72 22.28
C VAL A 430 -12.00 -24.00 20.96
N ALA A 431 -12.85 -22.96 20.97
CA ALA A 431 -13.17 -22.18 19.78
C ALA A 431 -12.05 -21.20 19.35
N PHE A 432 -11.15 -20.82 20.26
CA PHE A 432 -10.13 -19.80 20.02
C PHE A 432 -9.22 -20.09 18.82
N PRO A 433 -8.58 -21.27 18.67
CA PRO A 433 -7.73 -21.54 17.51
C PRO A 433 -8.49 -21.47 16.18
N PHE A 434 -9.76 -21.90 16.16
CA PHE A 434 -10.60 -21.80 14.96
C PHE A 434 -10.99 -20.35 14.64
N ALA A 435 -11.33 -19.55 15.65
CA ALA A 435 -11.58 -18.12 15.45
C ALA A 435 -10.30 -17.36 15.04
N ALA A 436 -9.13 -17.88 15.41
CA ALA A 436 -7.81 -17.37 15.02
C ALA A 436 -7.32 -17.91 13.67
N SER A 437 -8.10 -18.71 12.93
CA SER A 437 -7.68 -19.39 11.71
C SER A 437 -6.99 -18.49 10.68
N LEU A 438 -7.54 -17.29 10.42
CA LEU A 438 -6.94 -16.36 9.48
C LEU A 438 -5.64 -15.73 10.01
N ILE A 439 -5.55 -15.51 11.32
CA ILE A 439 -4.31 -15.03 11.98
C ILE A 439 -3.23 -16.10 11.87
N ILE A 440 -3.60 -17.36 12.11
CA ILE A 440 -2.71 -18.52 11.97
C ILE A 440 -2.29 -18.70 10.51
N PHE A 441 -3.21 -18.56 9.56
CA PHE A 441 -2.90 -18.64 8.13
C PHE A 441 -1.89 -17.56 7.70
N PHE A 442 -2.08 -16.33 8.15
CA PHE A 442 -1.13 -15.23 7.91
C PHE A 442 0.26 -15.56 8.48
N LEU A 443 0.33 -16.03 9.73
CA LEU A 443 1.56 -16.48 10.37
C LEU A 443 2.23 -17.62 9.58
N SER A 444 1.45 -18.61 9.16
CA SER A 444 1.96 -19.76 8.40
C SER A 444 2.57 -19.34 7.07
N ILE A 445 2.02 -18.33 6.39
CA ILE A 445 2.60 -17.80 5.14
C ILE A 445 3.95 -17.13 5.40
N ASP A 446 4.07 -16.33 6.47
CA ASP A 446 5.34 -15.69 6.80
C ASP A 446 6.41 -16.73 7.15
N ILE A 447 6.07 -17.75 7.96
CA ILE A 447 6.98 -18.87 8.28
C ILE A 447 7.35 -19.65 7.00
N TYR A 448 6.36 -19.98 6.18
CA TYR A 448 6.54 -20.75 4.95
C TYR A 448 7.41 -20.00 3.95
N THR A 449 7.25 -18.68 3.82
CA THR A 449 8.10 -17.84 2.98
C THR A 449 9.56 -17.92 3.45
N GLY A 450 9.81 -17.84 4.76
CA GLY A 450 11.14 -18.02 5.34
C GLY A 450 11.72 -19.41 5.05
N TYR A 451 10.91 -20.46 5.19
CA TYR A 451 11.30 -21.83 4.82
C TYR A 451 11.67 -21.96 3.33
N ILE A 452 10.87 -21.37 2.43
CA ILE A 452 11.13 -21.41 0.99
C ILE A 452 12.47 -20.76 0.65
N PHE A 453 12.75 -19.56 1.17
CA PHE A 453 14.03 -18.90 0.92
C PHE A 453 15.21 -19.65 1.53
N LYS A 454 15.03 -20.30 2.68
CA LYS A 454 16.08 -21.12 3.31
C LYS A 454 16.38 -22.39 2.49
N THR A 455 15.35 -23.04 1.95
CA THR A 455 15.48 -24.33 1.26
C THR A 455 15.87 -24.19 -0.21
N TYR A 456 15.21 -23.28 -0.93
CA TYR A 456 15.37 -23.13 -2.37
C TYR A 456 16.26 -21.94 -2.75
N GLY A 457 16.58 -21.05 -1.80
CA GLY A 457 17.34 -19.84 -2.08
C GLY A 457 16.53 -18.78 -2.86
N LYS A 458 17.16 -17.62 -3.01
CA LYS A 458 16.62 -16.51 -3.79
C LYS A 458 16.97 -16.72 -5.27
N ALA A 459 16.04 -16.42 -6.17
CA ALA A 459 16.32 -16.46 -7.60
C ALA A 459 17.39 -15.44 -7.98
N SER A 460 18.44 -15.89 -8.68
CA SER A 460 19.56 -15.07 -9.18
C SER A 460 19.12 -14.11 -10.29
N SER A 461 17.98 -14.40 -10.91
CA SER A 461 17.15 -13.52 -11.73
C SER A 461 15.86 -13.20 -10.95
N GLY A 462 15.85 -12.07 -10.24
CA GLY A 462 14.55 -11.54 -9.78
C GLY A 462 13.64 -11.39 -11.01
N HIS A 463 12.36 -11.71 -10.90
CA HIS A 463 11.37 -11.39 -11.93
C HIS A 463 11.38 -9.87 -12.22
N ALA A 464 12.28 -9.46 -13.09
CA ALA A 464 12.21 -8.22 -13.83
C ALA A 464 11.05 -8.43 -14.80
N ASN A 465 9.98 -7.66 -14.60
CA ASN A 465 8.91 -7.40 -15.57
C ASN A 465 8.61 -8.58 -16.52
N HIS A 466 7.61 -9.40 -16.19
CA HIS A 466 6.94 -10.25 -17.18
C HIS A 466 6.11 -9.37 -18.13
N GLY A 467 6.75 -8.47 -18.86
CA GLY A 467 6.41 -8.22 -20.25
C GLY A 467 7.37 -9.09 -21.04
N GLY A 468 6.86 -10.02 -21.86
CA GLY A 468 7.61 -11.02 -22.63
C GLY A 468 9.10 -10.77 -22.76
N GLY A 469 9.86 -11.21 -21.75
CA GLY A 469 11.30 -11.15 -21.76
C GLY A 469 11.80 -12.46 -22.31
N GLU A 470 12.01 -12.51 -23.62
CA GLU A 470 12.98 -13.44 -24.19
C GLU A 470 14.24 -13.42 -23.31
N LYS A 471 14.88 -14.58 -23.12
CA LYS A 471 16.22 -14.65 -22.52
C LYS A 471 17.04 -13.50 -23.10
N LEU A 472 17.47 -12.55 -22.26
CA LEU A 472 18.27 -11.41 -22.70
C LEU A 472 19.36 -11.95 -23.62
N PHE A 473 19.30 -11.59 -24.90
CA PHE A 473 20.19 -12.14 -25.93
C PHE A 473 21.65 -12.06 -25.49
N GLN A 474 21.98 -11.02 -24.73
CA GLN A 474 23.28 -10.68 -24.21
C GLN A 474 23.84 -11.68 -23.18
N GLY A 475 22.99 -12.45 -22.50
CA GLY A 475 23.41 -13.38 -21.44
C GLY A 475 23.82 -14.76 -21.93
N VAL A 476 24.71 -15.41 -21.18
CA VAL A 476 25.10 -16.83 -21.37
C VAL A 476 25.15 -17.55 -20.01
N PRO A 477 25.04 -18.90 -19.98
CA PRO A 477 25.34 -19.68 -18.77
C PRO A 477 26.74 -19.38 -18.23
N ALA A 478 26.93 -19.42 -16.92
CA ALA A 478 28.20 -19.03 -16.29
C ALA A 478 29.39 -19.86 -16.79
N GLU A 479 29.16 -21.11 -17.17
CA GLU A 479 30.19 -22.01 -17.70
C GLU A 479 30.62 -21.66 -19.13
N ALA A 480 29.77 -20.94 -19.87
CA ALA A 480 30.05 -20.49 -21.23
C ALA A 480 30.71 -19.11 -21.30
N ALA A 481 30.79 -18.40 -20.18
CA ALA A 481 31.41 -17.08 -20.10
C ALA A 481 32.93 -17.19 -19.84
N THR A 482 33.74 -16.77 -20.81
CA THR A 482 35.19 -16.60 -20.58
C THR A 482 35.43 -15.31 -19.81
N ILE A 483 35.89 -15.43 -18.56
CA ILE A 483 36.23 -14.29 -17.70
C ILE A 483 37.75 -14.12 -17.72
N LEU A 484 38.23 -13.03 -18.32
CA LEU A 484 39.67 -12.72 -18.43
C LEU A 484 40.18 -11.85 -17.28
N GLN A 485 39.26 -11.27 -16.50
CA GLN A 485 39.58 -10.48 -15.31
C GLN A 485 40.06 -11.36 -14.15
N SER A 486 40.96 -10.82 -13.33
CA SER A 486 41.55 -11.49 -12.16
C SER A 486 41.01 -10.92 -10.83
N GLY A 487 41.20 -11.65 -9.73
CA GLY A 487 40.88 -11.18 -8.36
C GLY A 487 39.50 -11.59 -7.82
N LYS A 488 39.18 -11.12 -6.60
CA LYS A 488 37.95 -11.52 -5.87
C LYS A 488 36.65 -11.14 -6.57
N ASN A 489 36.66 -10.05 -7.35
CA ASN A 489 35.49 -9.54 -8.08
C ASN A 489 35.57 -9.83 -9.59
N LYS A 490 36.30 -10.88 -10.01
CA LYS A 490 36.51 -11.20 -11.43
C LYS A 490 35.22 -11.39 -12.25
N ASN A 491 34.13 -11.83 -11.61
CA ASN A 491 32.85 -12.08 -12.28
C ASN A 491 31.99 -10.82 -12.44
N SER A 492 32.45 -9.66 -11.97
CA SER A 492 31.72 -8.40 -11.98
C SER A 492 32.44 -7.34 -12.79
N CYS A 493 31.66 -6.52 -13.51
CA CYS A 493 32.16 -5.35 -14.22
C CYS A 493 32.80 -4.37 -13.24
N THR A 494 34.01 -3.92 -13.57
CA THR A 494 34.80 -2.99 -12.76
C THR A 494 34.17 -1.60 -12.60
N THR A 495 33.34 -1.18 -13.56
CA THR A 495 32.72 0.15 -13.56
C THR A 495 31.38 0.19 -12.81
N CYS A 496 30.50 -0.79 -13.04
CA CYS A 496 29.12 -0.75 -12.51
C CYS A 496 28.75 -1.93 -11.60
N GLY A 497 29.65 -2.90 -11.41
CA GLY A 497 29.40 -4.07 -10.56
C GLY A 497 28.48 -5.15 -11.16
N MET A 498 27.99 -4.95 -12.39
CA MET A 498 27.12 -5.93 -13.07
C MET A 498 27.83 -7.26 -13.32
N GLU A 499 27.12 -8.37 -13.15
CA GLU A 499 27.63 -9.72 -13.40
C GLU A 499 27.91 -9.94 -14.89
N LEU A 500 29.17 -10.26 -15.22
CA LEU A 500 29.67 -10.31 -16.61
C LEU A 500 29.04 -11.43 -17.45
N ALA A 501 28.54 -12.51 -16.84
CA ALA A 501 27.85 -13.58 -17.55
C ALA A 501 26.44 -13.17 -18.04
N LYS A 502 25.78 -12.23 -17.35
CA LYS A 502 24.43 -11.77 -17.68
C LYS A 502 24.37 -10.83 -18.87
N SER A 503 25.50 -10.20 -19.20
CA SER A 503 25.68 -9.29 -20.33
C SER A 503 26.82 -9.77 -21.25
N TYR A 504 27.16 -11.06 -21.22
CA TYR A 504 28.40 -11.59 -21.77
C TYR A 504 28.67 -11.18 -23.23
N LYS A 505 27.65 -11.25 -24.09
CA LYS A 505 27.80 -10.90 -25.51
C LYS A 505 27.94 -9.39 -25.78
N ALA A 506 27.81 -8.55 -24.75
CA ALA A 506 28.09 -7.12 -24.79
C ALA A 506 29.41 -6.76 -24.06
N ASN A 507 30.13 -7.76 -23.54
CA ASN A 507 31.33 -7.52 -22.77
C ASN A 507 32.44 -6.96 -23.65
N HIS A 508 33.23 -6.07 -23.05
CA HIS A 508 34.48 -5.59 -23.61
C HIS A 508 35.61 -5.90 -22.64
N VAL A 509 36.80 -6.13 -23.17
CA VAL A 509 38.01 -6.31 -22.39
C VAL A 509 39.04 -5.30 -22.85
N ALA A 510 39.81 -4.75 -21.92
CA ALA A 510 40.96 -3.91 -22.24
C ALA A 510 42.07 -4.10 -21.20
N LYS A 511 43.29 -3.80 -21.62
CA LYS A 511 44.49 -3.83 -20.79
C LYS A 511 44.72 -2.45 -20.15
N GLN A 512 44.97 -2.44 -18.85
CA GLN A 512 45.37 -1.27 -18.07
C GLN A 512 46.55 -1.63 -17.18
N ASN A 513 47.73 -1.01 -17.38
CA ASN A 513 48.93 -1.24 -16.56
C ASN A 513 49.25 -2.73 -16.35
N ASP A 514 49.25 -3.52 -17.43
CA ASP A 514 49.43 -4.98 -17.41
C ASP A 514 48.32 -5.83 -16.75
N GLU A 515 47.25 -5.20 -16.26
CA GLU A 515 46.05 -5.90 -15.80
C GLU A 515 44.93 -5.89 -16.85
N ILE A 516 44.21 -7.01 -16.94
CA ILE A 516 43.05 -7.15 -17.80
C ILE A 516 41.78 -6.73 -17.04
N LYS A 517 41.03 -5.78 -17.60
CA LYS A 517 39.72 -5.35 -17.10
C LYS A 517 38.61 -5.74 -18.04
N GLN A 518 37.49 -6.20 -17.50
CA GLN A 518 36.32 -6.60 -18.25
C GLN A 518 35.10 -5.74 -17.90
N PHE A 519 34.45 -5.23 -18.93
CA PHE A 519 33.33 -4.30 -18.87
C PHE A 519 32.07 -4.97 -19.37
N CYS A 520 30.92 -4.71 -18.72
CA CYS A 520 29.64 -5.32 -19.11
C CYS A 520 29.02 -4.75 -20.39
N SER A 521 29.51 -3.59 -20.86
CA SER A 521 28.98 -2.88 -22.02
C SER A 521 29.99 -1.89 -22.59
N MET A 522 29.76 -1.46 -23.83
CA MET A 522 30.50 -0.37 -24.45
C MET A 522 30.34 0.96 -23.68
N HIS A 523 29.21 1.16 -22.99
CA HIS A 523 29.00 2.34 -22.16
C HIS A 523 29.96 2.37 -20.95
N CYS A 524 30.13 1.25 -20.25
CA CYS A 524 31.07 1.17 -19.12
C CYS A 524 32.52 1.32 -19.58
N LEU A 525 32.88 0.76 -20.73
CA LEU A 525 34.18 0.98 -21.36
C LEU A 525 34.38 2.48 -21.68
N ALA A 526 33.41 3.10 -22.34
CA ALA A 526 33.47 4.52 -22.70
C ALA A 526 33.51 5.44 -21.48
N GLN A 527 32.82 5.10 -20.39
CA GLN A 527 32.87 5.81 -19.12
C GLN A 527 34.29 5.80 -18.54
N GLU A 528 34.97 4.66 -18.52
CA GLU A 528 36.37 4.61 -18.07
C GLU A 528 37.30 5.45 -18.94
N MET A 529 37.16 5.37 -20.25
CA MET A 529 38.03 6.10 -21.18
C MET A 529 37.76 7.61 -21.19
N SER A 530 36.48 8.01 -21.16
CA SER A 530 36.06 9.40 -21.45
C SER A 530 35.84 10.22 -20.19
N ILE A 531 35.32 9.60 -19.11
CA ILE A 531 34.99 10.29 -17.87
C ILE A 531 36.15 10.14 -16.89
N ASN A 532 36.60 8.90 -16.65
CA ASN A 532 37.70 8.64 -15.70
C ASN A 532 39.09 8.84 -16.33
N LYS A 533 39.15 9.12 -17.64
CA LYS A 533 40.39 9.36 -18.41
C LYS A 533 41.42 8.24 -18.27
N THR A 534 40.93 7.00 -18.11
CA THR A 534 41.76 5.82 -17.98
C THR A 534 42.35 5.44 -19.34
N GLN A 535 43.68 5.27 -19.42
CA GLN A 535 44.33 4.72 -20.61
C GLN A 535 44.08 3.22 -20.69
N LEU A 536 43.43 2.79 -21.77
CA LEU A 536 43.08 1.40 -22.05
C LEU A 536 43.63 1.00 -23.42
N GLU A 537 44.31 -0.14 -23.46
CA GLU A 537 44.94 -0.70 -24.67
C GLU A 537 44.35 -2.08 -24.99
N ASP A 538 44.61 -2.58 -26.21
CA ASP A 538 44.17 -3.92 -26.69
C ASP A 538 42.68 -4.19 -26.41
N ILE A 539 41.81 -3.31 -26.94
CA ILE A 539 40.37 -3.40 -26.71
C ILE A 539 39.80 -4.54 -27.54
N GLN A 540 39.17 -5.49 -26.84
CA GLN A 540 38.50 -6.64 -27.40
C GLN A 540 37.01 -6.65 -27.03
N THR A 541 36.20 -7.28 -27.87
CA THR A 541 34.76 -7.49 -27.64
C THR A 541 34.39 -8.95 -27.87
N VAL A 542 33.28 -9.40 -27.30
CA VAL A 542 32.80 -10.78 -27.49
C VAL A 542 32.08 -10.91 -28.83
N ASP A 543 32.54 -11.84 -29.68
CA ASP A 543 31.80 -12.25 -30.86
C ASP A 543 30.54 -13.02 -30.46
N THR A 544 29.39 -12.55 -30.90
CA THR A 544 28.08 -13.06 -30.45
C THR A 544 27.80 -14.50 -30.90
N LYS A 545 28.45 -14.99 -31.96
CA LYS A 545 28.26 -16.33 -32.52
C LYS A 545 29.20 -17.35 -31.89
N SER A 546 30.49 -17.03 -31.80
CA SER A 546 31.54 -17.94 -31.29
C SER A 546 31.80 -17.81 -29.79
N LEU A 547 31.31 -16.74 -29.15
CA LEU A 547 31.55 -16.39 -27.74
C LEU A 547 33.04 -16.18 -27.40
N LYS A 548 33.88 -15.93 -28.40
CA LYS A 548 35.31 -15.62 -28.22
C LYS A 548 35.54 -14.12 -28.24
N PHE A 549 36.59 -13.66 -27.56
CA PHE A 549 37.05 -12.28 -27.69
C PHE A 549 37.73 -12.07 -29.05
N ILE A 550 37.33 -11.01 -29.73
CA ILE A 550 37.88 -10.52 -31.00
C ILE A 550 38.30 -9.07 -30.86
N ASN A 551 39.17 -8.58 -31.74
CA ASN A 551 39.57 -7.18 -31.78
C ASN A 551 38.33 -6.28 -31.95
N ALA A 552 38.12 -5.34 -31.03
CA ALA A 552 36.93 -4.48 -31.05
C ALA A 552 36.87 -3.58 -32.29
N LYS A 553 38.01 -3.26 -32.91
CA LYS A 553 38.07 -2.45 -34.14
C LYS A 553 37.63 -3.21 -35.39
N GLU A 554 37.63 -4.54 -35.33
CA GLU A 554 37.25 -5.42 -36.45
C GLU A 554 35.80 -5.92 -36.31
N ALA A 555 35.15 -5.60 -35.19
CA ALA A 555 33.79 -6.04 -34.89
C ALA A 555 32.73 -5.14 -35.54
N TYR A 556 31.62 -5.75 -35.95
CA TYR A 556 30.42 -5.03 -36.37
C TYR A 556 29.46 -4.89 -35.17
N TYR A 557 29.08 -3.64 -34.87
CA TYR A 557 28.16 -3.33 -33.79
C TYR A 557 26.75 -3.07 -34.33
N VAL A 558 25.75 -3.68 -33.70
CA VAL A 558 24.35 -3.35 -33.92
C VAL A 558 23.91 -2.41 -32.81
N LEU A 559 23.63 -1.15 -33.16
CA LEU A 559 23.05 -0.16 -32.26
C LEU A 559 21.53 -0.32 -32.29
N GLY A 560 20.94 -0.62 -31.14
CA GLY A 560 19.50 -0.84 -30.97
C GLY A 560 18.97 -0.11 -29.74
#